data_AF-A0A2N2DRJ2-F1
#
_entry.id   AF-A0A2N2DRJ2-F1
#
_cell.length_a   1.000
_cell.length_b   1.000
_cell.length_c   1.000
_cell.angle_alpha   90.00
_cell.angle_beta   90.00
_cell.angle_gamma   90.00
#
_symmetry.space_group_name_H-M   'P 1'
#
loop_
_entity.id
_entity.type
_entity.pdbx_description
1 polymer ?
#
loop_
_entity_poly.entity_id
_entity_poly.type
_entity_poly.pdbx_seq_one_letter_code
_entity_poly.pdbx_strand_id
1 'polypeptide(L)'
;MIAAEKWYEHQANYQKYGFQMKPVRATKKPVEDDRELRRVQAKDKARLLLLTIFAGLLGICLIISAAYCAQIQCDINGMLADGDAVRGEIENLNVAIKSATNITIIEEKATNQLGMIYPSSNQIAYLDATESQDENFALKLKQIAYKQ
;
A
#
# COMPACT_ATOMS: atom_id res chain seq x y z
N MET A 1 2.30 -27.75 -59.24
CA MET A 1 3.01 -28.52 -60.28
C MET A 1 3.71 -29.69 -59.60
N ILE A 2 3.36 -30.93 -59.94
CA ILE A 2 3.99 -32.12 -59.34
C ILE A 2 5.39 -32.28 -59.98
N ALA A 3 6.43 -32.44 -59.17
CA ALA A 3 7.81 -32.57 -59.62
C ALA A 3 7.97 -33.73 -60.62
N ALA A 4 8.73 -33.52 -61.70
CA ALA A 4 8.86 -34.45 -62.83
C ALA A 4 9.33 -35.85 -62.42
N GLU A 5 10.13 -35.95 -61.36
CA GLU A 5 10.60 -37.22 -60.79
C GLU A 5 9.45 -38.09 -60.28
N LYS A 6 8.47 -37.50 -59.58
CA LYS A 6 7.30 -38.22 -59.07
C LYS A 6 6.37 -38.69 -60.18
N TRP A 7 6.42 -38.02 -61.34
CA TRP A 7 5.63 -38.39 -62.51
C TRP A 7 6.18 -39.62 -63.22
N TYR A 8 7.51 -39.71 -63.33
CA TYR A 8 8.22 -40.88 -63.87
C TYR A 8 8.03 -42.13 -63.02
N GLU A 9 8.14 -42.01 -61.69
CA GLU A 9 7.90 -43.11 -60.76
C GLU A 9 6.46 -43.61 -60.82
N HIS A 10 5.51 -42.70 -61.01
CA HIS A 10 4.12 -43.06 -61.23
C HIS A 10 3.99 -43.93 -62.47
N GLN A 11 4.49 -43.48 -63.63
CA GLN A 11 4.33 -44.19 -64.90
C GLN A 11 4.97 -45.59 -64.91
N ALA A 12 6.16 -45.73 -64.32
CA ALA A 12 6.87 -47.01 -64.22
C ALA A 12 6.10 -48.05 -63.38
N ASN A 13 5.36 -47.61 -62.36
CA ASN A 13 4.61 -48.51 -61.47
C ASN A 13 3.34 -49.07 -62.13
N TYR A 14 2.74 -48.38 -63.11
CA TYR A 14 1.55 -48.86 -63.83
C TYR A 14 1.88 -49.79 -65.00
N GLN A 15 3.08 -49.68 -65.60
CA GLN A 15 3.48 -50.56 -66.71
C GLN A 15 3.80 -51.99 -66.26
N LYS A 16 4.10 -52.21 -64.97
CA LYS A 16 4.56 -53.50 -64.45
C LYS A 16 3.45 -54.54 -64.25
N TYR A 17 2.18 -54.17 -64.44
CA TYR A 17 1.03 -55.06 -64.15
C TYR A 17 0.11 -55.20 -65.38
N GLY A 18 0.11 -56.38 -66.02
CA GLY A 18 -0.87 -56.77 -67.04
C GLY A 18 -2.20 -57.24 -66.42
N PHE A 19 -3.33 -57.01 -67.12
CA PHE A 19 -4.77 -57.32 -66.89
C PHE A 19 -5.39 -57.28 -65.46
N GLN A 20 -4.62 -57.31 -64.38
CA GLN A 20 -5.06 -57.06 -63.01
C GLN A 20 -4.33 -55.83 -62.47
N MET A 21 -4.81 -54.65 -62.88
CA MET A 21 -4.37 -53.36 -62.36
C MET A 21 -5.01 -53.10 -60.98
N LYS A 22 -4.28 -53.37 -59.90
CA LYS A 22 -4.52 -52.70 -58.62
C LYS A 22 -3.17 -52.20 -58.08
N PRO A 23 -2.94 -50.87 -58.03
CA PRO A 23 -1.70 -50.36 -57.47
C PRO A 23 -1.63 -50.76 -55.99
N VAL A 24 -0.47 -51.22 -55.55
CA VAL A 24 -0.20 -51.49 -54.13
C VAL A 24 -0.39 -50.17 -53.39
N ARG A 25 -1.50 -50.05 -52.66
CA ARG A 25 -1.68 -48.94 -51.73
C ARG A 25 -0.55 -49.07 -50.72
N ALA A 26 0.27 -48.04 -50.60
CA ALA A 26 1.23 -47.94 -49.51
C ALA A 26 0.44 -48.15 -48.21
N THR A 27 0.63 -49.31 -47.58
CA THR A 27 0.15 -49.55 -46.23
C THR A 27 0.83 -48.48 -45.39
N LYS A 28 0.06 -47.46 -44.98
CA LYS A 28 0.50 -46.55 -43.93
C LYS A 28 0.93 -47.47 -42.80
N LYS A 29 2.23 -47.46 -42.46
CA LYS A 29 2.70 -48.03 -41.20
C LYS A 29 1.75 -47.47 -40.12
N PRO A 30 1.27 -48.29 -39.18
CA PRO A 30 0.45 -47.76 -38.11
C PRO A 30 1.28 -46.64 -37.49
N VAL A 31 0.77 -45.42 -37.59
CA VAL A 31 1.26 -44.33 -36.74
C VAL A 31 0.98 -44.87 -35.36
N GLU A 32 2.05 -45.18 -34.61
CA GLU A 32 1.94 -45.44 -33.19
C GLU A 32 1.16 -44.25 -32.62
N ASP A 33 -0.08 -44.54 -32.29
CA ASP A 33 -0.96 -43.58 -31.68
C ASP A 33 -0.40 -43.40 -30.27
N ASP A 34 0.38 -42.32 -30.06
CA ASP A 34 0.83 -41.84 -28.73
C ASP A 34 -0.35 -41.54 -27.77
N ARG A 35 -1.58 -41.96 -28.12
CA ARG A 35 -2.68 -42.22 -27.20
C ARG A 35 -2.57 -43.59 -26.54
N GLU A 36 -1.37 -43.95 -26.05
CA GLU A 36 -1.34 -44.64 -24.76
C GLU A 36 -1.95 -43.67 -23.74
N LEU A 37 -3.27 -43.76 -23.63
CA LEU A 37 -4.09 -43.19 -22.57
C LEU A 37 -3.30 -43.31 -21.28
N ARG A 38 -2.68 -42.20 -20.84
CA ARG A 38 -2.08 -42.06 -19.52
C ARG A 38 -3.10 -42.64 -18.54
N ARG A 39 -2.88 -43.88 -18.10
CA ARG A 39 -3.74 -44.55 -17.13
C ARG A 39 -3.54 -43.77 -15.85
N VAL A 40 -4.39 -42.76 -15.64
CA VAL A 40 -4.38 -41.94 -14.44
C VAL A 40 -4.54 -42.90 -13.28
N GLN A 41 -3.45 -43.08 -12.54
CA GLN A 41 -3.41 -44.03 -11.44
C GLN A 41 -4.38 -43.52 -10.35
N ALA A 42 -4.99 -44.42 -9.58
CA ALA A 42 -5.89 -44.01 -8.50
C ALA A 42 -5.22 -43.01 -7.52
N LYS A 43 -3.89 -43.09 -7.37
CA LYS A 43 -3.07 -42.14 -6.61
C LYS A 43 -3.08 -40.72 -7.19
N ASP A 44 -3.07 -40.57 -8.52
CA ASP A 44 -3.11 -39.25 -9.16
C ASP A 44 -4.48 -38.59 -8.97
N LYS A 45 -5.56 -39.38 -9.03
CA LYS A 45 -6.92 -38.89 -8.73
C LYS A 45 -7.06 -38.43 -7.28
N ALA A 46 -6.51 -39.20 -6.33
CA ALA A 46 -6.49 -38.82 -4.92
C ALA A 46 -5.66 -37.55 -4.68
N ARG A 47 -4.52 -37.39 -5.36
CA ARG A 47 -3.69 -36.17 -5.29
C ARG A 47 -4.41 -34.95 -5.85
N LEU A 48 -5.15 -35.11 -6.95
CA LEU A 48 -6.00 -34.07 -7.54
C LEU A 48 -7.14 -33.64 -6.61
N LEU A 49 -7.78 -34.60 -5.92
CA LEU A 49 -8.80 -34.32 -4.92
C LEU A 49 -8.21 -33.59 -3.70
N LEU A 50 -7.04 -34.00 -3.21
CA LEU A 50 -6.37 -33.34 -2.11
C LEU A 50 -5.98 -31.89 -2.47
N LEU A 51 -5.47 -31.68 -3.68
CA LEU A 51 -5.08 -30.36 -4.16
C LEU A 51 -6.28 -29.43 -4.31
N THR A 52 -7.41 -29.94 -4.83
CA THR A 52 -8.64 -29.14 -4.94
C THR A 52 -9.22 -28.77 -3.57
N ILE A 53 -9.18 -29.67 -2.59
CA ILE A 53 -9.57 -29.35 -1.21
C ILE A 53 -8.64 -28.29 -0.62
N PHE A 54 -7.33 -28.43 -0.81
CA PHE A 54 -6.35 -27.47 -0.30
C PHE A 54 -6.50 -26.09 -0.94
N ALA A 55 -6.74 -26.03 -2.26
CA ALA A 55 -7.01 -24.80 -2.97
C ALA A 55 -8.31 -24.13 -2.49
N GLY A 56 -9.36 -24.92 -2.21
CA GLY A 56 -10.59 -24.44 -1.61
C GLY A 56 -10.37 -23.83 -0.22
N LEU A 57 -9.58 -24.50 0.62
CA LEU A 57 -9.25 -24.02 1.96
C LEU A 57 -8.44 -22.71 1.91
N LEU A 58 -7.46 -22.62 1.01
CA LEU A 58 -6.70 -21.40 0.74
C LEU A 58 -7.62 -20.25 0.29
N GLY A 59 -8.58 -20.53 -0.58
CA GLY A 59 -9.57 -19.54 -1.02
C GLY A 59 -10.39 -18.99 0.14
N ILE A 60 -10.85 -19.85 1.04
CA ILE A 60 -11.60 -19.44 2.23
C ILE A 60 -10.71 -18.58 3.16
N CYS A 61 -9.47 -19.01 3.40
CA CYS A 61 -8.51 -18.23 4.18
C CYS A 61 -8.28 -16.83 3.60
N LEU A 62 -8.16 -16.70 2.28
CA LEU A 62 -7.97 -15.42 1.62
C LEU A 62 -9.17 -14.48 1.80
N ILE A 63 -10.39 -15.01 1.72
CA ILE A 63 -11.62 -14.22 1.94
C ILE A 63 -11.67 -13.71 3.38
N ILE A 64 -11.36 -14.57 4.36
CA ILE A 64 -11.34 -14.19 5.78
C ILE A 64 -10.29 -13.11 6.02
N SER A 65 -9.06 -13.31 5.52
CA SER A 65 -7.99 -12.31 5.64
C SER A 65 -8.36 -10.98 4.99
N ALA A 66 -8.98 -11.00 3.81
CA ALA A 66 -9.44 -9.78 3.15
C ALA A 66 -10.52 -9.04 3.97
N ALA A 67 -11.45 -9.77 4.57
CA ALA A 67 -12.47 -9.20 5.45
C ALA A 67 -11.84 -8.56 6.71
N TYR A 68 -10.87 -9.22 7.34
CA TYR A 68 -10.13 -8.65 8.47
C TYR A 68 -9.32 -7.42 8.08
N CYS A 69 -8.65 -7.43 6.91
CA CYS A 69 -7.95 -6.24 6.41
C CYS A 69 -8.89 -5.06 6.20
N ALA A 70 -10.09 -5.31 5.64
CA ALA A 70 -11.10 -4.28 5.47
C ALA A 70 -11.61 -3.72 6.81
N GLN A 71 -11.83 -4.58 7.80
CA GLN A 71 -12.21 -4.17 9.15
C GLN A 71 -11.13 -3.30 9.80
N ILE A 72 -9.87 -3.75 9.77
CA ILE A 72 -8.73 -2.99 10.29
C ILE A 72 -8.62 -1.62 9.61
N GLN A 73 -8.89 -1.53 8.30
CA GLN A 73 -8.86 -0.27 7.59
C GLN A 73 -9.99 0.69 8.00
N CYS A 74 -11.19 0.16 8.27
CA CYS A 74 -12.27 0.94 8.86
C CYS A 74 -11.91 1.45 10.26
N ASP A 75 -11.32 0.60 11.10
CA ASP A 75 -10.91 0.96 12.46
C ASP A 75 -9.82 2.04 12.44
N ILE A 76 -8.84 1.93 11.53
CA ILE A 76 -7.80 2.96 11.32
C ILE A 76 -8.42 4.29 10.95
N ASN A 77 -9.41 4.31 10.04
CA ASN A 77 -10.08 5.54 9.65
C ASN A 77 -10.87 6.17 10.80
N GLY A 78 -11.46 5.34 11.67
CA GLY A 78 -12.10 5.81 12.91
C GLY A 78 -11.09 6.45 13.87
N MET A 79 -9.97 5.77 14.13
CA MET A 79 -8.91 6.31 14.99
C MET A 79 -8.28 7.59 14.43
N LEU A 80 -8.20 7.72 13.09
CA LEU A 80 -7.71 8.93 12.44
C LEU A 80 -8.70 10.09 12.61
N ALA A 81 -10.00 9.83 12.48
CA ALA A 81 -11.04 10.83 12.72
C ALA A 81 -11.06 11.31 14.18
N ASP A 82 -10.88 10.39 15.14
CA ASP A 82 -10.73 10.75 16.55
C ASP A 82 -9.47 11.58 16.79
N GLY A 83 -8.37 11.24 16.11
CA GLY A 83 -7.13 12.01 16.15
C GLY A 83 -7.28 13.44 15.61
N ASP A 84 -8.01 13.60 14.51
CA ASP A 84 -8.32 14.92 13.93
C ASP A 84 -9.25 15.74 14.84
N ALA A 85 -10.19 15.10 15.53
CA ALA A 85 -11.04 15.77 16.52
C ALA A 85 -10.22 16.32 17.70
N VAL A 86 -9.34 15.49 18.29
CA VAL A 86 -8.43 15.91 19.36
C VAL A 86 -7.50 17.03 18.90
N ARG A 87 -7.03 16.97 17.66
CA ARG A 87 -6.19 18.02 17.08
C ARG A 87 -6.96 19.33 16.90
N GLY A 88 -8.22 19.26 16.47
CA GLY A 88 -9.12 20.42 16.40
C GLY A 88 -9.38 21.04 17.77
N GLU A 89 -9.54 20.23 18.82
CA GLU A 89 -9.65 20.72 20.19
C GLU A 89 -8.37 21.43 20.65
N ILE A 90 -7.19 20.87 20.36
CA ILE A 90 -5.90 21.51 20.68
C ILE A 90 -5.74 22.83 19.93
N GLU A 91 -6.11 22.89 18.65
CA GLU A 91 -6.04 24.12 17.86
C GLU A 91 -6.98 25.19 18.40
N ASN A 92 -8.21 24.82 18.77
CA ASN A 92 -9.15 25.72 19.42
C ASN A 92 -8.61 26.23 20.77
N LEU A 93 -8.03 25.34 21.58
CA LEU A 93 -7.41 25.71 22.86
C LEU A 93 -6.21 26.64 22.65
N ASN A 94 -5.39 26.40 21.62
CA ASN A 94 -4.27 27.26 21.26
C ASN A 94 -4.74 28.64 20.78
N VAL A 95 -5.84 28.71 20.02
CA VAL A 95 -6.48 29.98 19.64
C VAL A 95 -7.01 30.71 20.87
N ALA A 96 -7.67 30.01 21.80
CA ALA A 96 -8.15 30.58 23.05
C ALA A 96 -7.00 31.11 23.93
N ILE A 97 -5.89 30.36 24.02
CA ILE A 97 -4.68 30.80 24.71
C ILE A 97 -4.11 32.03 24.00
N LYS A 98 -3.91 32.02 22.68
CA LYS A 98 -3.38 33.17 21.93
C LYS A 98 -4.29 34.40 22.03
N SER A 99 -5.60 34.20 22.09
CA SER A 99 -6.56 35.26 22.33
C SER A 99 -6.37 35.83 23.74
N ALA A 100 -6.33 34.98 24.77
CA ALA A 100 -6.15 35.41 26.16
C ALA A 100 -4.74 35.95 26.49
N THR A 101 -3.71 35.48 25.80
CA THR A 101 -2.31 35.95 25.91
C THR A 101 -1.96 37.01 24.89
N ASN A 102 -2.92 37.48 24.08
CA ASN A 102 -2.71 38.66 23.27
C ASN A 102 -2.34 39.81 24.21
N ILE A 103 -1.17 40.39 23.98
CA ILE A 103 -0.62 41.51 24.74
C ILE A 103 -1.67 42.61 24.95
N THR A 104 -2.52 42.87 23.94
CA THR A 104 -3.62 43.83 24.01
C THR A 104 -4.64 43.51 25.11
N ILE A 105 -5.01 42.23 25.30
CA ILE A 105 -5.96 41.81 26.34
C ILE A 105 -5.30 41.83 27.72
N ILE A 106 -4.03 41.44 27.80
CA ILE A 106 -3.27 41.51 29.05
C ILE A 106 -3.13 42.97 29.48
N GLU A 107 -2.81 43.87 28.55
CA GLU A 107 -2.73 45.32 28.77
C GLU A 107 -4.07 45.89 29.20
N GLU A 108 -5.16 45.56 28.51
CA GLU A 108 -6.50 46.03 28.86
C GLU A 108 -6.88 45.59 30.28
N LYS A 109 -6.64 44.31 30.62
CA LYS A 109 -6.93 43.79 31.96
C LYS A 109 -6.03 44.42 33.03
N ALA A 110 -4.74 44.54 32.77
CA ALA A 110 -3.78 45.13 33.70
C ALA A 110 -4.09 46.60 33.97
N THR A 111 -4.40 47.37 32.93
CA THR A 111 -4.62 48.82 33.03
C THR A 111 -6.01 49.13 33.58
N ASN A 112 -7.05 48.46 33.06
CA ASN A 112 -8.44 48.80 33.39
C ASN A 112 -8.99 48.07 34.62
N GLN A 113 -8.55 46.84 34.89
CA GLN A 113 -9.08 46.05 36.03
C GLN A 113 -8.14 46.04 37.23
N LEU A 114 -6.83 45.96 36.99
CA LEU A 114 -5.82 45.91 38.06
C LEU A 114 -5.20 47.28 38.37
N GLY A 115 -5.55 48.33 37.61
CA GLY A 115 -5.07 49.69 37.84
C GLY A 115 -3.56 49.88 37.62
N MET A 116 -2.94 49.00 36.84
CA MET A 116 -1.52 49.11 36.50
C MET A 116 -1.29 50.26 35.52
N ILE A 117 -0.19 50.99 35.67
CA ILE A 117 0.18 52.09 34.77
C ILE A 117 1.21 51.57 33.77
N TYR A 118 0.98 51.81 32.49
CA TYR A 118 1.93 51.43 31.43
C TYR A 118 3.24 52.23 31.60
N PRO A 119 4.41 51.57 31.58
CA PRO A 119 5.69 52.23 31.82
C PRO A 119 6.04 53.21 30.70
N SER A 120 6.68 54.33 31.08
CA SER A 120 7.27 55.27 30.10
C SER A 120 8.53 54.67 29.47
N SER A 121 8.96 55.17 28.29
CA SER A 121 10.13 54.63 27.56
C SER A 121 11.41 54.54 28.39
N ASN A 122 11.56 55.38 29.41
CA ASN A 122 12.73 55.42 30.29
C ASN A 122 12.70 54.34 31.39
N GLN A 123 11.57 53.65 31.56
CA GLN A 123 11.34 52.60 32.56
C GLN A 123 11.35 51.19 31.94
N ILE A 124 11.62 51.09 30.63
CA ILE A 124 11.69 49.83 29.89
C ILE A 124 13.16 49.41 29.77
N ALA A 125 13.50 48.24 30.28
CA ALA A 125 14.82 47.64 30.12
C ALA A 125 14.80 46.63 28.96
N TYR A 126 15.68 46.81 27.98
CA TYR A 126 15.85 45.89 26.85
C TYR A 126 16.93 44.85 27.18
N LEU A 127 16.65 43.58 26.88
CA LEU A 127 17.60 42.48 27.06
C LEU A 127 18.23 42.18 25.70
N ASP A 128 19.56 42.23 25.61
CA ASP A 128 20.29 41.81 24.40
C ASP A 128 20.38 40.27 24.33
N ALA A 129 19.99 39.72 23.18
CA ALA A 129 19.86 38.27 22.95
C ALA A 129 21.20 37.50 22.94
N THR A 130 22.33 38.21 22.99
CA THR A 130 23.68 37.64 22.94
C THR A 130 24.25 37.23 24.31
N GLU A 131 23.57 37.55 25.43
CA GLU A 131 24.13 37.40 26.80
C GLU A 131 23.40 36.41 27.74
N SER A 132 22.75 35.36 27.24
CA SER A 132 22.15 34.39 28.17
C SER A 132 22.14 32.97 27.65
N GLN A 133 23.19 32.22 28.00
CA GLN A 133 23.05 30.77 28.16
C GLN A 133 22.90 30.29 29.61
N ASP A 134 23.24 31.04 30.67
CA ASP A 134 23.37 30.38 31.99
C ASP A 134 22.81 31.07 33.24
N GLU A 135 22.01 32.14 33.15
CA GLU A 135 21.38 32.71 34.36
C GLU A 135 19.86 32.66 34.32
N ASN A 136 19.31 31.92 35.29
CA ASN A 136 17.88 31.74 35.56
C ASN A 136 17.14 33.07 35.42
N PHE A 137 16.31 33.19 34.38
CA PHE A 137 15.60 34.42 33.99
C PHE A 137 14.90 35.12 35.17
N ALA A 138 14.40 34.35 36.13
CA ALA A 138 13.81 34.85 37.36
C ALA A 138 14.78 35.68 38.23
N LEU A 139 16.07 35.33 38.27
CA LEU A 139 17.10 36.08 38.99
C LEU A 139 17.41 37.42 38.32
N LYS A 140 17.54 37.44 36.99
CA LYS A 140 17.74 38.70 36.23
C LYS A 140 16.55 39.64 36.39
N LEU A 141 15.32 39.13 36.33
CA LEU A 141 14.11 39.92 36.61
C LEU A 141 14.12 40.53 38.01
N LYS A 142 14.52 39.75 39.02
CA LYS A 142 14.62 40.24 40.40
C LYS A 142 15.68 41.34 40.55
N GLN A 143 16.85 41.20 39.93
CA GLN A 143 17.89 42.23 39.97
C GLN A 143 17.44 43.55 39.33
N ILE A 144 16.82 43.47 38.15
CA ILE A 144 16.32 44.65 37.43
C ILE A 144 15.21 45.34 38.23
N ALA A 145 14.28 44.56 38.80
CA ALA A 145 13.13 45.09 39.53
C ALA A 145 13.50 45.71 40.89
N TYR A 146 14.50 45.15 41.59
CA TYR A 146 14.79 45.53 42.98
C TYR A 146 16.08 46.32 43.19
N LYS A 147 16.86 46.64 42.13
CA LYS A 147 18.12 47.42 42.17
C LYS A 147 18.66 47.63 43.60
N GLN A 148 19.32 46.62 44.14
CA GLN A 148 20.27 46.76 45.26
C GLN A 148 21.67 46.82 44.68
#